data_AF-A0A4Q5NGS1-F1
#
_entry.id   AF-A0A4Q5NGS1-F1
#
_cell.length_a   1.000
_cell.length_b   1.000
_cell.length_c   1.000
_cell.angle_alpha   90.00
_cell.angle_beta   90.00
_cell.angle_gamma   90.00
#
_symmetry.space_group_name_H-M   'P 1'
#
loop_
_entity.id
_entity.type
_entity.pdbx_description
1 polymer ?
#
loop_
_entity_poly.entity_id
_entity_poly.type
_entity_poly.pdbx_seq_one_letter_code
_entity_poly.pdbx_strand_id
1 'polypeptide(L)'
;MYFISAGFASTIKAPDCRPGFIEYVRFEEDFHDLLLYSKILAIKLDSYDHEHYTRREHLFPFLIDAQTRRDNVTLHTNSCDSGDHGFASFTLKPSE
;
A
#
# COMPACT_ATOMS: atom_id res chain seq x y z
N MET A 1 23.99 34.13 -19.53
CA MET A 1 22.64 33.60 -19.86
C MET A 1 22.40 32.45 -18.89
N TYR A 2 21.49 32.62 -17.93
CA TYR A 2 21.26 31.64 -16.87
C TYR A 2 20.36 30.54 -17.41
N PHE A 3 20.85 29.29 -17.44
CA PHE A 3 20.02 28.13 -17.65
C PHE A 3 19.47 27.69 -16.30
N ILE A 4 18.19 27.94 -16.07
CA ILE A 4 17.46 27.34 -14.95
C ILE A 4 17.24 25.89 -15.34
N SER A 5 17.97 24.98 -14.71
CA SER A 5 17.72 23.54 -14.81
C SER A 5 16.33 23.27 -14.23
N ALA A 6 15.39 22.91 -15.11
CA ALA A 6 14.11 22.35 -14.69
C ALA A 6 14.40 21.04 -13.95
N GLY A 7 14.20 21.05 -12.63
CA GLY A 7 14.17 19.83 -11.84
C GLY A 7 13.00 18.98 -12.32
N PHE A 8 13.29 17.93 -13.08
CA PHE A 8 12.34 16.85 -13.32
C PHE A 8 12.04 16.23 -11.96
N ALA A 9 10.90 16.58 -11.36
CA ALA A 9 10.27 15.73 -10.38
C ALA A 9 9.77 14.49 -11.14
N SER A 10 10.66 13.52 -11.32
CA SER A 10 10.28 12.20 -11.80
C SER A 10 9.41 11.56 -10.72
N THR A 11 8.09 11.69 -10.86
CA THR A 11 7.13 10.87 -10.12
C THR A 11 7.34 9.44 -10.61
N ILE A 12 8.25 8.70 -9.97
CA ILE A 12 8.43 7.28 -10.23
C ILE A 12 7.14 6.62 -9.75
N LYS A 13 6.26 6.28 -10.70
CA LYS A 13 5.04 5.50 -10.41
C LYS A 13 5.51 4.13 -9.94
N ALA A 14 5.16 3.75 -8.71
CA ALA A 14 5.45 2.41 -8.21
C ALA A 14 4.77 1.36 -9.10
N PRO A 15 5.41 0.21 -9.37
CA PRO A 15 4.82 -0.84 -10.20
C PRO A 15 3.53 -1.38 -9.59
N ASP A 16 2.66 -1.86 -10.48
CA ASP A 16 1.38 -2.47 -10.12
C ASP A 16 1.62 -3.95 -9.79
N CYS A 17 1.24 -4.37 -8.58
CA CYS A 17 1.30 -5.76 -8.16
C CYS A 17 0.14 -6.58 -8.74
N ARG A 18 0.23 -7.91 -8.62
CA ARG A 18 -0.84 -8.82 -9.02
C ARG A 18 -2.12 -8.48 -8.23
N PRO A 19 -3.26 -8.28 -8.92
CA PRO A 19 -4.53 -8.00 -8.24
C PRO A 19 -4.97 -9.19 -7.38
N GLY A 20 -5.68 -8.92 -6.28
CA GLY A 20 -6.24 -9.95 -5.40
C GLY A 20 -7.32 -9.41 -4.46
N PHE A 21 -8.04 -10.32 -3.83
CA PHE A 21 -8.99 -9.99 -2.75
C PHE A 21 -8.26 -9.89 -1.42
N ILE A 22 -8.70 -8.99 -0.56
CA ILE A 22 -8.17 -8.91 0.81
C ILE A 22 -8.78 -10.06 1.63
N GLU A 23 -7.94 -11.01 2.06
CA GLU A 23 -8.32 -12.09 2.96
C GLU A 23 -8.54 -11.55 4.38
N TYR A 24 -7.58 -10.78 4.87
CA TYR A 24 -7.67 -10.11 6.16
C TYR A 24 -6.92 -8.78 6.19
N VAL A 25 -7.34 -7.94 7.14
CA VAL A 25 -6.62 -6.75 7.57
C VAL A 25 -6.27 -6.90 9.04
N ARG A 26 -5.09 -6.40 9.44
CA ARG A 26 -4.61 -6.40 10.83
C ARG A 26 -3.99 -5.05 11.12
N PHE A 27 -4.45 -4.40 12.18
CA PHE A 27 -3.78 -3.24 12.72
C PHE A 27 -2.57 -3.68 13.53
N GLU A 28 -1.44 -3.05 13.25
CA GLU A 28 -0.19 -3.27 13.96
C GLU A 28 0.34 -1.95 14.49
N GLU A 29 1.09 -2.04 15.58
CA GLU A 29 1.78 -0.93 16.18
C GLU A 29 3.26 -1.10 15.88
N ASP A 30 3.84 -0.12 15.19
CA ASP A 30 5.27 -0.11 14.93
C ASP A 30 5.92 0.92 15.84
N PHE A 31 6.88 0.44 16.64
CA PHE A 31 7.69 1.26 17.51
C PHE A 31 8.94 1.66 16.73
N HIS A 32 8.83 2.76 15.98
CA HIS A 32 9.96 3.31 15.25
C HIS A 32 10.62 4.41 16.08
N ASP A 33 11.73 4.07 16.73
CA ASP A 33 12.39 4.82 17.80
C ASP A 33 11.46 5.09 19.00
N LEU A 34 12.04 5.20 20.19
CA LEU A 34 11.36 5.19 21.50
C LEU A 34 10.25 6.25 21.72
N LEU A 35 9.94 7.10 20.74
CA LEU A 35 9.06 8.27 20.85
C LEU A 35 8.05 8.45 19.71
N LEU A 36 8.06 7.61 18.66
CA LEU A 36 7.16 7.76 17.52
C LEU A 36 6.29 6.51 17.31
N TYR A 37 5.11 6.56 17.89
CA TYR A 37 4.04 5.60 17.65
C TYR A 37 3.50 5.80 16.23
N SER A 38 3.62 4.78 15.38
CA SER A 38 3.02 4.77 14.04
C SER A 38 2.08 3.59 13.89
N LYS A 39 0.84 3.84 13.46
CA LYS A 39 -0.10 2.78 13.12
C LYS A 39 0.24 2.20 11.76
N ILE A 40 0.29 0.88 11.69
CA ILE A 40 0.45 0.13 10.45
C ILE A 40 -0.85 -0.64 10.19
N LEU A 41 -1.28 -0.67 8.94
CA LEU A 41 -2.27 -1.63 8.49
C LEU A 41 -1.57 -2.68 7.62
N ALA A 42 -1.47 -3.89 8.16
CA ALA A 42 -1.08 -5.08 7.42
C ALA A 42 -2.31 -5.66 6.71
N ILE A 43 -2.14 -6.06 5.46
CA ILE A 43 -3.18 -6.69 4.65
C ILE A 43 -2.61 -7.93 3.99
N LYS A 44 -3.47 -8.93 3.79
CA LYS A 44 -3.15 -10.15 3.06
C LYS A 44 -4.01 -10.22 1.81
N LEU A 45 -3.38 -10.23 0.64
CA LEU A 45 -4.07 -10.55 -0.61
C LEU A 45 -3.99 -12.05 -0.87
N ASP A 46 -5.09 -12.64 -1.35
CA ASP A 46 -5.16 -14.05 -1.78
C ASP A 46 -4.19 -14.38 -2.93
N SER A 47 -3.81 -13.34 -3.68
CA SER A 47 -2.86 -13.41 -4.77
C SER A 47 -1.41 -13.37 -4.30
N TYR A 48 -1.09 -13.48 -3.00
CA TYR A 48 0.29 -13.49 -2.51
C TYR A 48 0.44 -14.41 -1.30
N ASP A 49 1.65 -14.93 -1.06
CA ASP A 49 1.95 -15.78 0.11
C ASP A 49 2.48 -14.99 1.32
N HIS A 50 2.79 -13.70 1.15
CA HIS A 50 3.18 -12.78 2.21
C HIS A 50 2.15 -11.66 2.43
N GLU A 51 2.32 -10.91 3.51
CA GLU A 51 1.52 -9.73 3.85
C GLU A 51 2.15 -8.48 3.22
N HIS A 52 1.32 -7.47 2.95
CA HIS A 52 1.76 -6.14 2.57
C HIS A 52 1.30 -5.16 3.64
N TYR A 53 1.98 -4.04 3.82
CA TYR A 53 1.60 -3.07 4.84
C TYR A 53 1.56 -1.64 4.33
N THR A 54 0.82 -0.78 5.00
CA THR A 54 0.89 0.66 4.77
C THR A 54 0.84 1.44 6.07
N ARG A 55 1.62 2.52 6.12
CA ARG A 55 1.61 3.53 7.20
C ARG A 55 0.71 4.73 6.84
N ARG A 56 0.07 4.72 5.67
CA ARG A 56 -0.78 5.80 5.20
C ARG A 56 -2.17 5.65 5.82
N GLU A 57 -2.37 6.21 7.01
CA GLU A 57 -3.63 6.03 7.77
C GLU A 57 -4.89 6.44 6.99
N HIS A 58 -4.79 7.43 6.09
CA HIS A 58 -5.90 7.85 5.23
C HIS A 58 -6.36 6.76 4.25
N LEU A 59 -5.55 5.72 4.00
CA LEU A 59 -5.91 4.56 3.18
C LEU A 59 -6.69 3.49 3.95
N PHE A 60 -6.63 3.49 5.28
CA PHE A 60 -7.16 2.39 6.10
C PHE A 60 -8.66 2.16 5.91
N PRO A 61 -9.53 3.20 5.94
CA PRO A 61 -10.97 2.99 5.80
C PRO A 61 -11.32 2.35 4.45
N PHE A 62 -10.61 2.73 3.39
CA PHE A 62 -10.85 2.21 2.05
C PHE A 62 -10.45 0.75 1.88
N LEU A 63 -9.37 0.31 2.54
CA LEU A 63 -8.93 -1.09 2.52
C LEU A 63 -9.87 -1.99 3.34
N ILE A 64 -10.36 -1.50 4.47
CA ILE A 64 -11.36 -2.21 5.30
C ILE A 64 -12.68 -2.35 4.54
N ASP A 65 -13.11 -1.28 3.87
CA ASP A 65 -14.31 -1.29 3.04
C ASP A 65 -14.14 -2.23 1.83
N ALA A 66 -12.99 -2.18 1.15
CA ALA A 66 -12.66 -3.09 0.05
C ALA A 66 -12.67 -4.56 0.49
N GLN A 67 -12.16 -4.88 1.69
CA GLN A 67 -12.26 -6.22 2.26
C GLN A 67 -13.73 -6.63 2.47
N THR A 68 -14.53 -5.74 3.07
CA THR A 68 -15.96 -6.01 3.37
C THR A 68 -16.77 -6.23 2.10
N ARG A 69 -16.51 -5.43 1.05
CA ARG A 69 -17.18 -5.54 -0.25
C ARG A 69 -16.58 -6.61 -1.15
N ARG A 70 -15.46 -7.21 -0.76
CA ARG A 70 -14.70 -8.17 -1.57
C ARG A 70 -14.30 -7.58 -2.93
N ASP A 71 -13.87 -6.31 -2.92
CA ASP A 71 -13.33 -5.64 -4.09
C ASP A 71 -11.96 -6.25 -4.47
N ASN A 72 -11.65 -6.23 -5.76
CA ASN A 72 -10.35 -6.65 -6.24
C ASN A 72 -9.35 -5.48 -6.14
N VAL A 73 -8.26 -5.70 -5.41
CA VAL A 73 -7.27 -4.68 -5.02
C VAL A 73 -5.98 -4.89 -5.78
N THR A 74 -5.44 -3.81 -6.37
CA THR A 74 -4.11 -3.78 -6.99
C THR A 74 -3.22 -2.82 -6.21
N LEU A 75 -2.14 -3.32 -5.59
CA LEU A 75 -1.23 -2.49 -4.82
C LEU A 75 -0.19 -1.81 -5.72
N HIS A 76 0.20 -0.59 -5.36
CA HIS A 76 1.30 0.14 -6.00
C HIS A 76 2.45 0.26 -5.00
N THR A 77 3.46 -0.59 -5.15
CA THR A 77 4.64 -0.68 -4.28
C THR A 77 5.89 -0.93 -5.10
N ASN A 78 7.06 -0.56 -4.58
CA ASN A 78 8.33 -0.75 -5.27
C ASN A 78 8.73 -2.23 -5.42
N SER A 79 8.14 -3.11 -4.62
CA SER A 79 8.36 -4.55 -4.68
C SER A 79 7.08 -5.28 -4.30
N CYS A 80 6.71 -6.26 -5.10
CA CYS A 80 5.55 -7.13 -4.88
C CYS A 80 5.93 -8.50 -4.30
N ASP A 81 7.23 -8.76 -4.13
CA ASP A 81 7.75 -10.07 -3.75
C ASP A 81 8.30 -10.09 -2.32
N SER A 82 8.26 -8.95 -1.62
CA SER A 82 8.74 -8.85 -0.24
C SER A 82 7.71 -8.15 0.64
N GLY A 83 7.40 -8.79 1.77
CA GLY A 83 6.53 -8.23 2.81
C GLY A 83 7.17 -7.09 3.60
N ASP A 84 8.43 -6.77 3.31
CA ASP A 84 9.21 -5.69 3.96
C ASP A 84 9.05 -4.34 3.24
N HIS A 85 8.27 -4.29 2.16
CA HIS A 85 8.00 -3.06 1.45
C HIS A 85 6.54 -2.63 1.61
N GLY A 86 6.35 -1.50 2.30
CA GLY A 86 5.05 -0.88 2.40
C GLY A 86 4.58 -0.30 1.07
N PHE A 87 3.28 -0.35 0.81
CA PHE A 87 2.66 0.31 -0.35
C PHE A 87 2.15 1.72 0.01
N ALA A 88 2.17 2.62 -0.98
CA ALA A 88 1.77 4.01 -0.79
C ALA A 88 0.43 4.36 -1.45
N SER A 89 -0.05 3.53 -2.36
CA SER A 89 -1.34 3.66 -3.03
C SER A 89 -1.83 2.31 -3.53
N PHE A 90 -3.09 2.24 -3.92
CA PHE A 90 -3.71 1.07 -4.54
C PHE A 90 -4.84 1.50 -5.48
N THR A 91 -5.28 0.58 -6.34
CA THR A 91 -6.47 0.72 -7.18
C THR A 91 -7.52 -0.31 -6.75
N LEU A 92 -8.79 0.08 -6.77
CA LEU A 92 -9.93 -0.80 -6.55
C LEU A 92 -10.65 -1.08 -7.85
N LYS A 93 -11.02 -2.35 -8.04
CA LYS A 93 -12.00 -2.77 -9.03
C LYS A 93 -13.17 -3.40 -8.28
N PRO A 94 -14.34 -2.73 -8.24
CA PRO A 94 -15.52 -3.25 -7.56
C PRO A 94 -15.89 -4.64 -8.10
N SER A 95 -16.31 -5.54 -7.22
CA SER A 95 -16.99 -6.76 -7.64
C SER A 95 -18.39 -6.40 -8.15
N GLU A 96 -18.69 -6.78 -9.40
CA GLU A 96 -20.03 -6.66 -10.00
C GLU A 96 -21.08 -7.51 -9.28
#